data_AF-A0A3N4K212-F1
#
_entry.id   AF-A0A3N4K212-F1
#
_cell.length_a   1.000
_cell.length_b   1.000
_cell.length_c   1.000
_cell.angle_alpha   90.00
_cell.angle_beta   90.00
_cell.angle_gamma   90.00
#
_symmetry.space_group_name_H-M   'P 1'
#
loop_
_entity.id
_entity.type
_entity.pdbx_description
1 polymer ?
#
loop_
_entity_poly.entity_id
_entity_poly.type
_entity_poly.pdbx_seq_one_letter_code
_entity_poly.pdbx_strand_id
1 'polypeptide(L)'
;FEKCCKHGDVKIEKLTVLPEPLNSLMSGMDACSKQFRQGIRQWNNLFAFTSIRYNMDDCETAQGGGLQLFQVHGEIYHLQGPLVPPAGRDSLYSQVYLYDPMYATESHAAYAQNL
;
A
#
# COMPACT_ATOMS: atom_id res chain seq x y z
N PHE A 1 -11.54 30.77 -13.14
CA PHE A 1 -11.85 30.63 -11.69
C PHE A 1 -13.12 29.82 -11.41
N GLU A 2 -14.06 29.63 -12.35
CA GLU A 2 -15.20 28.70 -12.18
C GLU A 2 -14.80 27.26 -11.85
N LYS A 3 -13.83 26.70 -12.57
CA LYS A 3 -13.52 25.26 -12.50
C LYS A 3 -12.87 24.77 -11.21
N CYS A 4 -12.24 25.64 -10.41
CA CYS A 4 -11.48 25.21 -9.24
C CYS A 4 -12.25 25.44 -7.94
N CYS A 5 -12.96 26.56 -7.81
CA CYS A 5 -13.66 26.92 -6.57
C CYS A 5 -15.07 27.49 -6.78
N LYS A 6 -15.63 27.40 -8.00
CA LYS A 6 -16.97 27.91 -8.33
C LYS A 6 -17.21 29.33 -7.79
N HIS A 7 -16.31 30.25 -8.13
CA HIS A 7 -16.33 31.65 -7.66
C HIS A 7 -16.27 31.86 -6.14
N GLY A 8 -15.81 30.86 -5.37
CA GLY A 8 -15.72 30.94 -3.91
C GLY A 8 -16.89 30.25 -3.19
N ASP A 9 -17.84 29.66 -3.92
CA ASP A 9 -18.90 28.82 -3.34
C ASP A 9 -18.33 27.59 -2.63
N VAL A 10 -17.16 27.11 -3.06
CA VAL A 10 -16.46 25.98 -2.44
C VAL A 10 -15.45 26.51 -1.43
N LYS A 11 -15.73 26.30 -0.14
CA LYS A 11 -14.79 26.54 0.95
C LYS A 11 -13.88 25.34 1.11
N ILE A 12 -12.67 25.42 0.54
CA ILE A 12 -11.64 24.40 0.74
C ILE A 12 -11.04 24.59 2.14
N GLU A 13 -11.05 23.55 2.95
CA GLU A 13 -10.39 23.57 4.26
C GLU A 13 -8.89 23.81 4.08
N LYS A 14 -8.30 24.61 4.97
CA LYS A 14 -6.86 24.81 4.96
C LYS A 14 -6.19 23.49 5.30
N LEU A 15 -5.16 23.13 4.53
CA LEU A 15 -4.31 22.00 4.87
C LEU A 15 -3.77 22.19 6.27
N THR A 16 -3.96 21.17 7.11
CA THR A 16 -3.32 21.10 8.42
C THR A 16 -1.82 21.00 8.23
N VAL A 17 -1.05 21.54 9.18
CA VAL A 17 0.41 21.39 9.18
C VAL A 17 0.74 19.90 9.20
N LEU A 18 1.62 19.47 8.31
CA LEU A 18 2.07 18.08 8.26
C LEU A 18 2.86 17.75 9.54
N PRO A 19 2.82 16.50 10.03
CA PRO A 19 3.69 16.08 11.11
C PRO A 19 5.17 16.07 10.65
N GLU A 20 6.11 16.26 11.57
CA GLU A 20 7.53 16.03 11.25
C GLU A 20 7.84 14.53 11.19
N PRO A 21 8.75 14.07 10.29
CA PRO A 21 9.62 14.88 9.40
C PRO A 21 8.99 15.29 8.06
N LEU A 22 7.74 14.92 7.79
CA LEU A 22 7.08 15.14 6.49
C LEU A 22 6.97 16.63 6.14
N ASN A 23 6.68 17.47 7.13
CA ASN A 23 6.59 18.91 6.93
C ASN A 23 7.92 19.50 6.44
N SER A 24 9.04 19.22 7.14
CA SER A 24 10.37 19.66 6.72
C SER A 24 10.74 19.15 5.32
N LEU A 25 10.46 17.87 5.02
CA LEU A 25 10.75 17.27 3.72
C LEU A 25 9.93 17.89 2.58
N MET A 26 8.68 18.26 2.86
CA MET A 26 7.79 18.89 1.87
C MET A 26 8.15 20.35 1.60
N SER A 27 8.55 21.12 2.63
CA SER A 27 8.88 22.55 2.46
C SER A 27 10.37 22.85 2.24
N GLY A 28 11.27 21.93 2.60
CA GLY A 28 12.71 22.17 2.60
C GLY A 28 13.32 22.36 1.20
N MET A 29 14.43 23.10 1.13
CA MET A 29 15.15 23.38 -0.13
C MET A 29 16.46 22.60 -0.28
N ASP A 30 16.83 21.84 0.74
CA ASP A 30 18.02 20.98 0.74
C ASP A 30 17.88 19.81 -0.25
N ALA A 31 18.98 19.09 -0.46
CA ALA A 31 19.03 17.97 -1.39
C ALA A 31 18.08 16.82 -1.00
N CYS A 32 17.93 16.54 0.30
CA CYS A 32 17.06 15.48 0.81
C CYS A 32 15.60 15.82 0.52
N SER A 33 15.17 17.04 0.82
CA SER A 33 13.82 17.54 0.55
C SER A 33 13.48 17.52 -0.95
N LYS A 34 14.45 17.87 -1.81
CA LYS A 34 14.28 17.77 -3.28
C LYS A 34 14.12 16.32 -3.74
N GLN A 35 14.98 15.42 -3.27
CA GLN A 35 14.91 14.00 -3.61
C GLN A 35 13.61 13.38 -3.12
N PHE A 36 13.17 13.72 -1.90
CA PHE A 36 11.90 13.30 -1.33
C PHE A 36 10.74 13.67 -2.25
N ARG A 37 10.62 14.95 -2.64
CA ARG A 37 9.52 15.40 -3.53
C ARG A 37 9.58 14.79 -4.93
N GLN A 38 10.77 14.49 -5.44
CA GLN A 38 10.92 13.78 -6.71
C GLN A 38 10.46 12.32 -6.61
N GLY A 39 10.76 11.66 -5.49
CA GLY A 39 10.44 10.24 -5.25
C GLY A 39 9.05 9.98 -4.67
N ILE A 40 8.38 10.97 -4.07
CA ILE A 40 7.17 10.76 -3.25
C ILE A 40 6.06 10.00 -3.99
N ARG A 41 5.85 10.27 -5.27
CA ARG A 41 4.84 9.57 -6.06
C ARG A 41 5.22 8.11 -6.30
N GLN A 42 6.50 7.85 -6.59
CA GLN A 42 6.98 6.49 -6.81
C GLN A 42 6.89 5.68 -5.51
N TRP A 43 7.26 6.28 -4.38
CA TRP A 43 7.19 5.61 -3.08
C TRP A 43 5.74 5.37 -2.67
N ASN A 44 4.86 6.37 -2.79
CA ASN A 44 3.43 6.18 -2.53
C ASN A 44 2.83 5.08 -3.41
N ASN A 45 3.20 5.00 -4.68
CA ASN A 45 2.75 3.93 -5.57
C ASN A 45 3.34 2.57 -5.19
N LEU A 46 4.61 2.52 -4.80
CA LEU A 46 5.27 1.30 -4.32
C LEU A 46 4.62 0.79 -3.02
N PHE A 47 4.15 1.69 -2.17
CA PHE A 47 3.45 1.33 -0.93
C PHE A 47 1.93 1.26 -1.07
N ALA A 48 1.39 1.57 -2.26
CA ALA A 48 -0.02 1.39 -2.59
C ALA A 48 -0.36 -0.08 -2.92
N PHE A 49 0.59 -1.01 -2.77
CA PHE A 49 0.31 -2.44 -2.87
C PHE A 49 -0.61 -2.88 -1.73
N THR A 50 -1.91 -2.78 -2.00
CA THR A 50 -2.93 -3.48 -1.26
C THR A 50 -2.84 -4.94 -1.64
N SER A 51 -2.13 -5.74 -0.84
CA SER A 51 -2.34 -7.18 -0.87
C SER A 51 -3.76 -7.44 -0.38
N ILE A 52 -4.60 -8.04 -1.22
CA ILE A 52 -5.96 -8.41 -0.84
C ILE A 52 -5.88 -9.70 -0.03
N ARG A 53 -6.30 -9.65 1.23
CA ARG A 53 -6.62 -10.85 2.02
C ARG A 53 -8.13 -11.00 2.02
N TYR A 54 -8.61 -12.17 1.63
CA TYR A 54 -10.00 -12.54 1.69
C TYR A 54 -10.11 -13.88 2.44
N ASN A 55 -11.26 -14.12 3.06
CA ASN A 55 -11.58 -15.45 3.55
C ASN A 55 -12.14 -16.22 2.35
N MET A 56 -11.56 -17.37 2.04
CA MET A 56 -12.12 -18.25 1.01
C MET A 56 -13.47 -18.77 1.51
N ASP A 57 -14.49 -18.67 0.67
CA ASP A 57 -15.76 -19.35 0.91
C ASP A 57 -15.58 -20.84 0.58
N ASP A 58 -16.36 -21.73 1.24
CA ASP A 58 -16.34 -23.19 1.02
C ASP A 58 -16.82 -23.62 -0.38
N CYS A 59 -17.05 -22.65 -1.29
CA CYS A 59 -17.34 -22.93 -2.69
C CYS A 59 -16.11 -23.60 -3.32
N GLU A 60 -16.23 -24.90 -3.62
CA GLU A 60 -15.22 -25.65 -4.37
C GLU A 60 -14.85 -24.87 -5.63
N THR A 61 -13.66 -24.28 -5.63
CA THR A 61 -13.10 -23.67 -6.84
C THR A 61 -12.99 -24.81 -7.85
N ALA A 62 -13.61 -24.64 -9.03
CA ALA A 62 -13.68 -25.70 -10.04
C ALA A 62 -12.31 -26.37 -10.19
N GLN A 63 -12.23 -27.65 -9.79
CA GLN A 63 -11.02 -28.46 -9.72
C GLN A 63 -10.50 -28.80 -11.13
N GLY A 64 -10.02 -27.80 -11.84
CA GLY A 64 -9.23 -27.94 -13.05
C GLY A 64 -8.06 -26.97 -12.93
N GLY A 65 -6.84 -27.43 -13.19
CA GLY A 65 -5.59 -26.66 -13.07
C GLY A 65 -5.49 -25.46 -14.03
N GLY A 66 -6.45 -24.53 -13.96
CA GLY A 66 -6.54 -23.27 -14.67
C GLY A 66 -6.69 -22.08 -13.69
N LEU A 67 -7.12 -20.93 -14.20
CA LEU A 67 -7.22 -19.67 -13.43
C LEU A 67 -8.01 -19.86 -12.12
N GLN A 68 -7.37 -19.55 -10.99
CA GLN A 68 -8.05 -19.39 -9.70
C GLN A 68 -8.93 -18.13 -9.75
N LEU A 69 -10.22 -18.35 -9.94
CA LEU A 69 -11.24 -17.33 -9.80
C LEU A 69 -11.68 -17.31 -8.34
N PHE A 70 -11.42 -16.21 -7.63
CA PHE A 70 -11.96 -15.97 -6.30
C PHE A 70 -12.94 -14.80 -6.35
N GLN A 71 -14.00 -14.89 -5.55
CA GLN A 71 -15.00 -13.83 -5.42
C GLN A 71 -14.89 -13.24 -4.03
N VAL A 72 -14.79 -11.91 -3.93
CA VAL A 72 -14.77 -11.19 -2.67
C VAL A 72 -16.13 -10.56 -2.45
N HIS A 73 -16.79 -10.92 -1.35
CA HIS A 73 -18.03 -10.29 -0.90
C HIS A 73 -17.75 -9.29 0.22
N GLY A 74 -18.35 -8.09 0.16
CA GLY A 74 -18.24 -7.06 1.19
C GLY A 74 -17.30 -5.90 0.85
N GLU A 75 -16.90 -5.14 1.87
CA GLU A 75 -16.01 -3.98 1.74
C GLU A 75 -14.54 -4.42 1.76
N ILE A 76 -13.72 -3.79 0.91
CA ILE A 76 -12.27 -3.99 0.91
C ILE A 76 -11.64 -3.03 1.91
N TYR A 77 -10.92 -3.58 2.89
CA TYR A 77 -10.16 -2.78 3.86
C TYR A 77 -8.66 -2.84 3.56
N HIS A 78 -7.97 -1.71 3.74
CA HIS A 78 -6.51 -1.65 3.69
C HIS A 78 -5.93 -2.19 5.00
N LEU A 79 -5.28 -3.36 4.94
CA LEU A 79 -4.51 -3.93 6.05
C LEU A 79 -3.03 -3.61 5.86
N GLN A 80 -2.54 -2.62 6.60
CA GLN A 80 -1.12 -2.36 6.73
C GLN A 80 -0.61 -3.10 7.97
N GLY A 81 0.11 -4.21 7.77
CA GLY A 81 0.86 -4.84 8.85
C GLY A 81 1.91 -3.90 9.44
N PRO A 82 2.54 -4.25 10.59
CA PRO A 82 3.61 -3.43 11.16
C PRO A 82 4.75 -3.23 10.13
N LEU A 83 5.53 -2.15 10.21
CA LEU A 83 6.65 -1.98 9.26
C LEU A 83 7.82 -2.92 9.55
N VAL A 84 7.93 -3.36 10.80
CA VAL A 84 8.96 -4.30 11.26
C VAL A 84 8.24 -5.56 11.76
N PRO A 85 8.65 -6.76 11.32
CA PRO A 85 8.05 -7.98 11.82
C PRO A 85 8.32 -8.14 13.33
N PRO A 86 7.34 -8.58 14.12
CA PRO A 86 7.55 -8.96 15.51
C PRO A 86 8.64 -10.03 15.62
N ALA A 87 9.41 -10.03 16.71
CA ALA A 87 10.47 -11.01 16.93
C ALA A 87 9.93 -12.45 16.76
N GLY A 88 10.60 -13.24 15.91
CA GLY A 88 10.22 -14.62 15.62
C GLY A 88 9.00 -14.79 14.70
N ARG A 89 8.53 -13.73 14.04
CA ARG A 89 7.50 -13.82 12.99
C ARG A 89 8.06 -13.45 11.63
N ASP A 90 7.53 -14.10 10.60
CA ASP A 90 7.84 -13.76 9.22
C ASP A 90 7.27 -12.39 8.85
N SER A 91 7.92 -11.77 7.85
CA SER A 91 7.43 -10.53 7.28
C SER A 91 6.15 -10.76 6.47
N LEU A 92 5.19 -9.84 6.57
CA LEU A 92 3.90 -9.93 5.89
C LEU A 92 3.55 -8.60 5.19
N TYR A 93 2.64 -8.65 4.21
CA TYR A 93 2.13 -7.47 3.51
C TYR A 93 3.24 -6.67 2.81
N SER A 94 3.26 -5.35 2.98
CA SER A 94 4.26 -4.44 2.39
C SER A 94 5.68 -4.68 2.88
N GLN A 95 5.89 -5.36 4.02
CA GLN A 95 7.22 -5.66 4.55
C GLN A 95 8.03 -6.52 3.58
N VAL A 96 7.38 -7.46 2.90
CA VAL A 96 8.08 -8.40 2.02
C VAL A 96 8.71 -7.65 0.82
N TYR A 97 8.08 -6.57 0.38
CA TYR A 97 8.55 -5.71 -0.72
C TYR A 97 9.60 -4.66 -0.29
N LEU A 98 9.76 -4.42 1.02
CA LEU A 98 10.69 -3.42 1.55
C LEU A 98 12.14 -3.91 1.58
N TYR A 99 12.36 -5.22 1.75
CA TYR A 99 13.68 -5.79 2.00
C TYR A 99 14.35 -6.33 0.72
N ASP A 100 13.67 -7.14 -0.08
CA ASP A 100 14.23 -7.72 -1.31
C ASP A 100 13.12 -8.29 -2.23
N PRO A 101 13.02 -7.86 -3.50
CA PRO A 101 12.10 -8.45 -4.49
C PRO A 101 12.23 -9.97 -4.67
N MET A 102 13.44 -10.53 -4.51
CA MET A 102 13.66 -11.99 -4.59
C MET A 102 13.06 -12.70 -3.37
N TYR A 103 13.33 -12.19 -2.17
CA TYR A 103 12.71 -12.68 -0.94
C TYR A 103 11.18 -12.59 -0.99
N ALA A 104 10.63 -11.54 -1.63
CA ALA A 104 9.20 -11.45 -1.88
C ALA A 104 8.66 -12.55 -2.79
N THR A 105 9.37 -12.85 -3.86
CA THR A 105 9.00 -13.92 -4.78
C THR A 105 9.03 -15.28 -4.07
N GLU A 106 10.07 -15.55 -3.28
CA GLU A 106 10.21 -16.80 -2.52
C GLU A 106 9.16 -16.95 -1.42
N SER A 107 8.88 -15.88 -0.66
CA SER A 107 7.87 -15.89 0.40
C SER A 107 6.46 -16.15 -0.16
N HIS A 108 6.15 -15.59 -1.33
CA HIS A 108 4.88 -15.83 -2.02
C HIS A 108 4.78 -17.29 -2.52
N ALA A 109 5.87 -17.84 -3.07
CA ALA A 109 5.90 -19.24 -3.52
C ALA A 109 5.71 -20.21 -2.34
N ALA A 110 6.34 -19.94 -1.19
CA ALA A 110 6.19 -20.76 0.01
C ALA A 110 4.77 -20.71 0.58
N TYR A 111 4.12 -19.53 0.61
CA TYR A 111 2.72 -19.42 1.06
C TYR A 111 1.74 -20.17 0.14
N ALA A 112 1.94 -20.08 -1.18
CA ALA A 112 1.09 -20.77 -2.15
C ALA A 112 1.19 -22.30 -2.08
N GLN A 113 2.29 -22.85 -1.54
CA GLN A 113 2.45 -24.30 -1.32
C GLN A 113 1.82 -24.80 -0.01
N ASN A 114 1.44 -23.89 0.89
CA ASN A 114 0.84 -24.21 2.20
C ASN A 114 -0.68 -23.94 2.25
N LEU A 115 -1.28 -23.59 1.11
CA LEU A 115 -2.72 -23.55 0.86
C LEU A 115 -3.13 -24.80 0.08
#